data_AF-A0A349CU19-F1
#
_entry.id   AF-A0A349CU19-F1
#
_cell.length_a   1.000
_cell.length_b   1.000
_cell.length_c   1.000
_cell.angle_alpha   90.00
_cell.angle_beta   90.00
_cell.angle_gamma   90.00
#
_symmetry.space_group_name_H-M   'P 1'
#
loop_
_entity.id
_entity.type
_entity.pdbx_description
1 polymer ?
#
loop_
_entity_poly.entity_id
_entity_poly.type
_entity_poly.pdbx_seq_one_letter_code
_entity_poly.pdbx_strand_id
1 'polypeptide(L)'
;FVNALSDYSSFNPGRFVDGTSLAPYSLTLDDFQVLYRLPGTPGAGQAGDFSADITIRQPGQDDLAQSVIVNSPITVEGDRIYLLGNGYAPTLTVRDAAGEVVYRESQPFLP
;
A
#
# COMPACT_ATOMS: atom_id res chain seq x y z
N PHE A 1 -4.35 8.90 7.43
CA PHE A 1 -3.63 10.04 6.84
C PHE A 1 -4.61 11.19 6.66
N VAL A 2 -4.24 12.41 7.04
CA VAL A 2 -4.99 13.64 6.73
C VAL A 2 -4.13 14.49 5.80
N ASN A 3 -4.71 15.14 4.80
CA ASN A 3 -3.98 16.04 3.89
C ASN A 3 -3.62 17.36 4.60
N ALA A 4 -2.66 17.27 5.51
CA ALA A 4 -2.12 18.37 6.29
C ALA A 4 -0.60 18.19 6.37
N LEU A 5 0.15 19.30 6.34
CA LEU A 5 1.62 19.27 6.27
C LEU A 5 2.27 18.41 7.37
N SER A 6 1.65 18.30 8.55
CA SER A 6 2.11 17.49 9.68
C SER A 6 2.12 15.98 9.41
N ASP A 7 1.27 15.49 8.50
CA ASP A 7 1.12 14.07 8.20
C ASP A 7 2.05 13.61 7.06
N TYR A 8 2.79 14.54 6.45
CA TYR A 8 3.77 14.23 5.40
C TYR A 8 5.12 13.84 5.99
N SER A 9 5.60 12.65 5.64
CA SER A 9 6.98 12.21 5.94
C SER A 9 8.03 12.98 5.12
N SER A 10 7.65 13.53 3.97
CA SER A 10 8.48 14.38 3.12
C SER A 10 7.60 15.36 2.35
N PHE A 11 8.03 16.62 2.25
CA PHE A 11 7.35 17.67 1.51
C PHE A 11 8.38 18.46 0.71
N ASN A 12 8.26 18.42 -0.61
CA ASN A 12 9.17 19.11 -1.54
C ASN A 12 8.36 20.10 -2.39
N PRO A 13 8.02 21.28 -1.85
CA PRO A 13 7.16 22.23 -2.53
C PRO A 13 7.89 22.94 -3.68
N GLY A 14 7.11 23.36 -4.69
CA GLY A 14 7.58 24.35 -5.64
C GLY A 14 7.74 25.73 -4.98
N ARG A 15 8.44 26.65 -5.65
CA ARG A 15 8.76 28.00 -5.16
C ARG A 15 7.56 28.80 -4.61
N PHE A 16 6.36 28.51 -5.09
CA PHE A 16 5.13 29.25 -4.78
C PHE A 16 4.14 28.46 -3.92
N VAL A 17 4.55 27.35 -3.31
CA VAL A 17 3.71 26.52 -2.45
C VAL A 17 4.26 26.57 -1.02
N ASP A 18 3.44 26.99 -0.07
CA ASP A 18 3.82 27.12 1.35
C ASP A 18 3.19 26.05 2.27
N GLY A 19 2.40 25.13 1.70
CA GLY A 19 1.75 24.04 2.43
C GLY A 19 0.53 24.47 3.27
N THR A 20 0.10 25.72 3.18
CA THR A 20 -1.08 26.22 3.91
C THR A 20 -2.40 26.02 3.17
N SER A 21 -2.33 25.75 1.87
CA SER A 21 -3.48 25.62 0.96
C SER A 21 -3.67 24.20 0.43
N LEU A 22 -3.52 23.21 1.31
CA LEU A 22 -3.77 21.80 0.96
C LEU A 22 -5.28 21.50 0.91
N ALA A 23 -5.69 20.68 -0.05
CA ALA A 23 -7.09 20.28 -0.19
C ALA A 23 -7.54 19.44 1.02
N PRO A 24 -8.68 19.76 1.67
CA PRO A 24 -9.05 19.08 2.90
C PRO A 24 -9.65 17.69 2.60
N TYR A 25 -8.85 16.65 2.74
CA TYR A 25 -9.34 15.27 2.75
C TYR A 25 -8.58 14.40 3.75
N SER A 26 -9.15 13.23 4.06
CA SER A 26 -8.45 12.18 4.82
C SER A 26 -8.60 10.84 4.12
N LEU A 27 -7.59 9.99 4.29
CA LEU A 27 -7.54 8.63 3.78
C LEU A 27 -7.41 7.68 4.97
N THR A 28 -8.28 6.67 4.98
CA THR A 28 -8.15 5.49 5.87
C THR A 28 -7.78 4.31 4.99
N LEU A 29 -6.71 3.60 5.34
CA LEU A 29 -6.41 2.30 4.75
C LEU A 29 -7.26 1.26 5.49
N ASP A 30 -8.18 0.65 4.78
CA ASP A 30 -9.12 -0.33 5.34
C ASP A 30 -8.58 -1.76 5.20
N ASP A 31 -8.01 -2.08 4.04
CA ASP A 31 -7.36 -3.36 3.78
C ASP A 31 -6.17 -3.22 2.83
N PHE A 32 -5.20 -4.12 2.98
CA PHE A 32 -4.04 -4.19 2.10
C PHE A 32 -3.77 -5.62 1.69
N GLN A 33 -3.91 -5.88 0.39
CA GLN A 33 -3.83 -7.21 -0.19
C GLN A 33 -2.61 -7.33 -1.10
N VAL A 34 -1.93 -8.47 -1.01
CA VAL A 34 -0.80 -8.81 -1.86
C VAL A 34 -0.98 -10.22 -2.41
N LEU A 35 -0.90 -10.36 -3.72
CA LEU A 35 -0.89 -11.65 -4.39
C LEU A 35 0.54 -12.08 -4.70
N TYR A 36 0.83 -13.37 -4.52
CA TYR A 36 2.15 -13.94 -4.77
C TYR A 36 2.10 -15.06 -5.82
N ARG A 37 3.18 -15.17 -6.59
CA ARG A 37 3.44 -16.36 -7.41
C ARG A 37 3.75 -17.54 -6.49
N LEU A 38 2.92 -18.57 -6.56
CA LEU A 38 3.04 -19.76 -5.73
C LEU A 38 4.33 -20.56 -6.05
N PRO A 39 4.87 -21.30 -5.06
CA PRO A 39 5.95 -22.26 -5.29
C PRO A 39 5.64 -23.23 -6.44
N GLY A 40 6.66 -23.59 -7.21
CA GLY A 40 6.51 -24.52 -8.34
C GLY A 40 6.11 -23.85 -9.68
N THR A 41 6.00 -22.53 -9.72
CA THR A 41 5.76 -21.76 -10.95
C THR A 41 6.95 -20.87 -11.32
N PRO A 42 7.18 -20.54 -12.60
CA PRO A 42 8.18 -19.54 -12.99
C PRO A 42 7.93 -18.20 -12.28
N GLY A 43 8.94 -17.70 -11.57
CA GLY A 43 8.82 -16.51 -10.73
C GLY A 43 8.23 -16.77 -9.34
N ALA A 44 8.27 -18.02 -8.83
CA ALA A 44 7.86 -18.35 -7.47
C ALA A 44 8.45 -17.38 -6.43
N GLY A 45 7.60 -16.92 -5.50
CA GLY A 45 7.97 -15.95 -4.46
C GLY A 45 7.94 -14.49 -4.91
N GLN A 46 7.83 -14.20 -6.21
CA GLN A 46 7.64 -12.83 -6.68
C GLN A 46 6.26 -12.31 -6.26
N ALA A 47 6.23 -11.07 -5.78
CA ALA A 47 5.00 -10.33 -5.63
C ALA A 47 4.36 -10.11 -7.01
N GLY A 48 3.07 -10.41 -7.10
CA GLY A 48 2.21 -10.06 -8.22
C GLY A 48 1.57 -8.70 -7.95
N ASP A 49 0.28 -8.70 -7.67
CA ASP A 49 -0.51 -7.49 -7.50
C ASP A 49 -0.51 -7.03 -6.04
N PHE A 50 -0.52 -5.70 -5.87
CA PHE A 50 -0.77 -5.05 -4.58
C PHE A 50 -2.01 -4.16 -4.73
N SER A 51 -2.92 -4.25 -3.76
CA SER A 51 -4.10 -3.41 -3.69
C SER A 51 -4.25 -2.83 -2.29
N ALA A 52 -4.45 -1.52 -2.22
CA ALA A 52 -4.81 -0.82 -1.00
C ALA A 52 -6.26 -0.34 -1.12
N ASP A 53 -7.14 -0.95 -0.35
CA ASP A 53 -8.53 -0.52 -0.25
C ASP A 53 -8.61 0.59 0.79
N ILE A 54 -9.14 1.74 0.36
CA ILE A 54 -9.15 2.96 1.16
C ILE A 54 -10.54 3.60 1.19
N THR A 55 -10.81 4.29 2.29
CA THR A 55 -11.92 5.22 2.44
C THR A 55 -11.39 6.65 2.41
N ILE A 56 -11.94 7.45 1.51
CA ILE A 56 -11.67 8.88 1.34
C ILE A 56 -12.80 9.67 2.00
N ARG A 57 -12.46 10.63 2.88
CA ARG A 57 -13.43 11.55 3.48
C ARG A 57 -13.12 12.98 3.11
N GLN A 58 -14.14 13.72 2.69
CA GLN A 58 -14.06 15.12 2.27
C GLN A 58 -15.16 15.93 2.97
N PRO A 59 -14.89 17.19 3.37
CA PRO A 59 -15.88 18.03 4.02
C PRO A 59 -17.16 18.19 3.18
N GLY A 60 -18.30 17.84 3.77
CA GLY A 60 -19.61 18.01 3.13
C GLY A 60 -19.91 17.01 2.01
N GLN A 61 -19.11 15.95 1.88
CA GLN A 61 -19.35 14.84 0.94
C GLN A 61 -19.50 13.52 1.69
N ASP A 62 -20.16 12.55 1.06
CA ASP A 62 -20.20 11.18 1.56
C ASP A 62 -18.83 10.51 1.44
N ASP A 63 -18.57 9.55 2.32
CA ASP A 63 -17.35 8.73 2.28
C ASP A 63 -17.26 7.97 0.94
N LEU A 64 -16.09 7.99 0.31
CA LEU A 64 -15.83 7.34 -0.97
C LEU A 64 -14.83 6.20 -0.80
N ALA A 65 -15.24 4.98 -1.16
CA ALA A 65 -14.35 3.82 -1.24
C ALA A 65 -13.60 3.78 -2.58
N GLN A 66 -12.29 3.49 -2.55
CA GLN A 66 -11.43 3.32 -3.72
C GLN A 66 -10.38 2.24 -3.47
N SER A 67 -9.87 1.64 -4.54
CA SER A 67 -8.70 0.75 -4.49
C SER A 67 -7.53 1.39 -5.24
N VAL A 68 -6.40 1.55 -4.56
CA VAL A 68 -5.15 2.03 -5.15
C VAL A 68 -4.28 0.82 -5.49
N ILE A 69 -4.00 0.63 -6.78
CA ILE A 69 -3.18 -0.49 -7.27
C ILE A 69 -1.91 0.02 -7.96
N VAL A 70 -0.92 -0.86 -8.11
CA VAL A 70 0.37 -0.52 -8.73
C VAL A 70 0.16 0.02 -10.15
N ASN A 71 0.88 1.10 -10.50
CA ASN A 71 0.82 1.80 -11.79
C ASN A 71 -0.56 2.40 -12.17
N SER A 72 -1.58 2.28 -11.31
CA SER A 72 -2.90 2.90 -11.52
C SER A 72 -3.27 3.73 -10.29
N PRO A 73 -2.68 4.94 -10.17
CA PRO A 73 -2.99 5.83 -9.06
C PRO A 73 -4.43 6.35 -9.15
N ILE A 74 -4.98 6.71 -8.00
CA ILE A 74 -6.22 7.48 -7.93
C ILE A 74 -5.92 8.97 -7.83
N THR A 75 -6.94 9.79 -8.08
CA THR A 75 -6.85 11.25 -7.93
C THR A 75 -7.92 11.73 -6.94
N VAL A 76 -7.53 12.56 -5.97
CA VAL A 76 -8.43 13.22 -5.00
C VAL A 76 -8.09 14.70 -5.00
N GLU A 77 -9.05 15.57 -5.33
CA GLU A 77 -8.85 17.04 -5.37
C GLU A 77 -7.61 17.50 -6.17
N GLY A 78 -7.26 16.75 -7.23
CA GLY A 78 -6.08 17.01 -8.07
C GLY A 78 -4.78 16.37 -7.58
N ASP A 79 -4.74 15.85 -6.35
CA ASP A 79 -3.62 15.09 -5.82
C ASP A 79 -3.64 13.66 -6.34
N ARG A 80 -2.48 13.15 -6.77
CA ARG A 80 -2.33 11.76 -7.22
C ARG A 80 -1.78 10.89 -6.12
N ILE A 81 -2.53 9.86 -5.73
CA ILE A 81 -2.17 8.92 -4.67
C ILE A 81 -1.66 7.64 -5.32
N TYR A 82 -0.43 7.27 -4.99
CA TYR A 82 0.26 6.11 -5.52
C TYR A 82 0.52 5.10 -4.43
N LEU A 83 0.51 3.83 -4.83
CA LEU A 83 1.02 2.75 -4.02
C LEU A 83 2.50 2.51 -4.39
N LEU A 84 3.43 2.88 -3.51
CA LEU A 84 4.88 2.88 -3.75
C LEU A 84 5.63 1.85 -2.91
N GLY A 85 6.68 1.26 -3.47
CA GLY A 85 7.78 0.66 -2.70
C GLY A 85 7.40 -0.48 -1.75
N ASN A 86 6.34 -1.23 -2.04
CA ASN A 86 5.95 -2.33 -1.15
C ASN A 86 6.95 -3.48 -1.26
N GLY A 87 7.70 -3.70 -0.17
CA GLY A 87 8.40 -4.96 0.06
C GLY A 87 7.42 -6.09 0.30
N TYR A 88 7.93 -7.31 0.39
CA TYR A 88 7.10 -8.48 0.66
C TYR A 88 7.71 -9.36 1.76
N ALA A 89 6.88 -10.03 2.56
CA ALA A 89 7.34 -10.89 3.65
C ALA A 89 6.49 -12.18 3.73
N PRO A 90 6.76 -13.20 2.89
CA PRO A 90 5.96 -14.41 2.88
C PRO A 90 6.26 -15.24 4.13
N THR A 91 5.22 -15.85 4.70
CA THR A 91 5.38 -16.88 5.73
C THR A 91 5.74 -18.21 5.07
N LEU A 92 7.01 -18.61 5.20
CA LEU A 92 7.49 -19.90 4.72
C LEU A 92 7.14 -20.98 5.75
N THR A 93 6.64 -22.13 5.31
CA THR A 93 6.42 -23.29 6.17
C THR A 93 7.09 -24.50 5.54
N VAL A 94 8.08 -25.09 6.23
CA VAL A 94 8.76 -26.32 5.81
C VAL A 94 8.29 -27.46 6.68
N ARG A 95 7.97 -28.60 6.05
CA ARG A 95 7.56 -29.82 6.72
C ARG A 95 8.52 -30.95 6.42
N ASP A 96 8.75 -31.83 7.40
CA ASP A 96 9.52 -33.05 7.18
C ASP A 96 8.71 -34.14 6.44
N ALA A 97 9.32 -35.31 6.23
CA ALA A 97 8.68 -36.43 5.53
C ALA A 97 7.48 -37.03 6.30
N ALA A 98 7.37 -36.80 7.61
CA ALA A 98 6.21 -37.19 8.41
C ALA A 98 5.10 -36.12 8.40
N GLY A 99 5.37 -34.94 7.84
CA GLY A 99 4.43 -33.81 7.76
C GLY A 99 4.57 -32.80 8.89
N GLU A 100 5.51 -33.00 9.82
CA GLU A 100 5.73 -32.12 10.97
C GLU A 100 6.39 -30.82 10.54
N VAL A 101 5.95 -29.69 11.12
CA VAL A 101 6.52 -28.37 10.79
C VAL A 101 7.90 -28.23 11.43
N VAL A 102 8.93 -28.10 10.60
CA VAL A 102 10.32 -27.93 11.04
C VAL A 102 10.84 -26.50 10.88
N TYR A 103 10.10 -25.65 10.14
CA TYR A 103 10.39 -24.23 10.01
C TYR A 103 9.10 -23.47 9.70
N ARG A 104 8.88 -22.33 10.38
CA ARG A 104 7.77 -21.42 10.07
C ARG A 104 8.11 -19.98 10.47
N GLU A 105 8.45 -19.15 9.50
CA GLU A 105 8.77 -17.74 9.74
C GLU A 105 8.34 -16.86 8.56
N SER A 106 8.14 -15.56 8.83
CA SER A 106 7.93 -14.54 7.80
C SER A 106 9.26 -13.88 7.45
N GLN A 107 9.69 -14.02 6.20
CA GLN A 107 10.99 -13.52 5.75
C GLN A 107 10.83 -12.22 4.95
N PRO A 108 11.24 -11.05 5.45
CA PRO A 108 11.12 -9.81 4.67
C PRO A 108 12.12 -9.78 3.51
N PHE A 109 11.64 -9.34 2.37
CA PHE A 109 12.39 -9.00 1.17
C PHE A 109 12.11 -7.53 0.87
N LEU A 110 13.12 -6.70 1.07
CA LEU A 110 13.05 -5.27 0.78
C LEU A 110 13.46 -5.03 -0.68
N PRO A 111 12.82 -4.08 -1.38
CA PRO A 111 13.20 -3.68 -2.73
C PRO A 111 14.58 -3.02 -2.80
#